data_AF-A0A2M3Z5R4-F1
#
_entry.id   AF-A0A2M3Z5R4-F1
#
_cell.length_a   1.000
_cell.length_b   1.000
_cell.length_c   1.000
_cell.angle_alpha   90.00
_cell.angle_beta   90.00
_cell.angle_gamma   90.00
#
_symmetry.space_group_name_H-M   'P 1'
#
loop_
_entity.id
_entity.type
_entity.pdbx_description
1 polymer ?
#
loop_
_entity_poly.entity_id
_entity_poly.type
_entity_poly.pdbx_seq_one_letter_code
_entity_poly.pdbx_strand_id
1 'polypeptide(L)'
;EEGVKSISQGTAGEIRAVGNGGYQNGKTAPGMGGGERRANSAEQEELFAEYRDEQREDRDPSAQPEADDPEMDRNKRNGATDRAAGSPRFSRKLALLNMLANGLMFAVAGFITYHCFNKAMVLFSWHPTFMVIAYLILMSQAVLTMSGTNYFTHRCSHRTKVYIHWVLQAVAGILISIASVCIFLNKIRLGKAHFQTLHGIFGLVTVCATLASIAGGVTTKYAFQLRAYVRPLYSKLGHGIAGTVTYLLGITTISLGVYGRWFQEDNDATVRLMLVLAIALIALYVIATPIVNTVQRIKTAARTTL
;
A
#
# COMPACT_ATOMS: atom_id res chain seq x y z
N GLU A 1 13.31 38.14 62.81
CA GLU A 1 14.48 37.72 62.01
C GLU A 1 14.19 38.12 60.56
N GLU A 2 14.29 39.39 60.19
CA GLU A 2 15.54 40.13 59.88
C GLU A 2 16.49 39.31 58.97
N GLY A 3 16.92 39.75 57.80
CA GLY A 3 16.71 41.04 57.15
C GLY A 3 17.29 41.09 55.74
N VAL A 4 16.56 41.84 54.92
CA VAL A 4 16.95 42.61 53.73
C VAL A 4 18.38 43.18 53.79
N LYS A 5 19.10 43.13 52.67
CA LYS A 5 20.11 44.14 52.31
C LYS A 5 19.90 44.63 50.88
N SER A 6 19.45 45.88 50.76
CA SER A 6 19.63 46.74 49.60
C SER A 6 20.89 47.62 49.81
N ILE A 7 21.24 48.41 48.78
CA ILE A 7 22.21 49.54 48.64
C ILE A 7 22.90 49.31 47.27
N SER A 8 23.06 50.22 46.30
CA SER A 8 22.87 51.68 46.11
C SER A 8 23.05 51.93 44.59
N GLN A 9 22.14 52.56 43.86
CA GLN A 9 22.14 53.96 43.38
C GLN A 9 23.44 54.58 42.79
N GLY A 10 23.25 55.26 41.64
CA GLY A 10 24.07 56.35 41.06
C GLY A 10 24.83 55.97 39.77
N THR A 11 24.83 56.70 38.64
CA THR A 11 24.35 58.05 38.29
C THR A 11 24.49 58.26 36.76
N ALA A 12 23.61 59.09 36.15
CA ALA A 12 23.73 59.96 34.93
C ALA A 12 24.37 59.41 33.62
N GLY A 13 24.00 59.79 32.39
CA GLY A 13 23.10 60.78 31.76
C GLY A 13 23.16 60.50 30.24
N GLU A 14 22.04 60.50 29.53
CA GLU A 14 21.61 61.58 28.62
C GLU A 14 22.24 61.57 27.19
N ILE A 15 21.40 61.18 26.21
CA ILE A 15 21.14 61.78 24.87
C ILE A 15 22.00 61.48 23.60
N ARG A 16 21.23 61.18 22.53
CA ARG A 16 21.42 61.24 21.05
C ARG A 16 22.36 60.23 20.39
N ALA A 17 21.92 59.34 19.48
CA ALA A 17 21.20 59.46 18.20
C ALA A 17 22.13 59.60 16.96
N VAL A 18 21.97 58.62 16.08
CA VAL A 18 22.20 58.60 14.61
C VAL A 18 23.66 58.63 14.11
N GLY A 19 24.00 57.64 13.29
CA GLY A 19 25.19 57.71 12.41
C GLY A 19 25.51 56.40 11.73
N ASN A 20 25.13 56.29 10.46
CA ASN A 20 25.25 55.14 9.56
C ASN A 20 26.67 54.97 8.99
N GLY A 21 27.06 53.73 8.68
CA GLY A 21 27.98 53.41 7.56
C GLY A 21 29.43 53.04 7.90
N GLY A 22 29.88 51.89 7.38
CA GLY A 22 31.31 51.59 7.25
C GLY A 22 31.64 50.09 7.08
N TYR A 23 31.83 49.66 5.83
CA TYR A 23 32.40 48.36 5.45
C TYR A 23 33.88 48.24 5.88
N GLN A 24 34.29 47.11 6.46
CA GLN A 24 35.60 46.48 6.18
C GLN A 24 35.68 45.01 6.62
N ASN A 25 36.47 44.26 5.85
CA ASN A 25 36.56 42.80 5.74
C ASN A 25 37.70 42.23 6.62
N GLY A 26 37.53 41.06 7.24
CA GLY A 26 38.58 40.40 8.02
C GLY A 26 38.22 39.01 8.56
N LYS A 27 38.86 37.98 7.97
CA LYS A 27 38.92 36.54 8.34
C LYS A 27 39.15 36.33 9.86
N THR A 28 38.68 35.31 10.59
CA THR A 28 38.75 33.84 10.42
C THR A 28 38.05 33.15 11.61
N ALA A 29 37.36 32.01 11.39
CA ALA A 29 37.38 30.74 12.17
C ALA A 29 36.01 30.02 12.23
N PRO A 30 35.97 28.67 12.15
CA PRO A 30 34.77 27.91 11.82
C PRO A 30 34.02 27.41 13.07
N GLY A 31 32.75 27.76 13.20
CA GLY A 31 31.84 27.18 14.19
C GLY A 31 30.96 26.12 13.55
N MET A 32 31.13 24.87 13.98
CA MET A 32 30.24 23.75 13.67
C MET A 32 28.79 24.10 14.01
N GLY A 33 27.94 24.18 12.99
CA GLY A 33 26.49 24.28 13.12
C GLY A 33 25.85 23.34 12.13
N GLY A 34 25.36 22.19 12.63
CA GLY A 34 24.59 21.24 11.83
C GLY A 34 23.29 21.90 11.35
N GLY A 35 23.29 22.36 10.11
CA GLY A 35 22.11 22.82 9.42
C GLY A 35 21.34 21.62 8.88
N GLU A 36 20.12 21.41 9.37
CA GLU A 36 19.10 20.66 8.64
C GLU A 36 19.03 21.23 7.22
N ARG A 37 19.33 20.38 6.23
CA ARG A 37 19.27 20.73 4.82
C ARG A 37 17.79 20.91 4.45
N ARG A 38 17.24 22.12 4.66
CA ARG A 38 15.98 22.51 4.02
C ARG A 38 16.15 22.33 2.53
N ALA A 39 15.30 21.49 1.92
CA ALA A 39 15.26 21.33 0.48
C ALA A 39 15.10 22.74 -0.15
N ASN A 40 16.00 23.08 -1.08
CA ASN A 40 15.89 24.29 -1.88
C ASN A 40 14.57 24.24 -2.67
N SER A 41 13.93 25.39 -2.88
CA SER A 41 12.71 25.54 -3.70
C SER A 41 12.84 24.83 -5.06
N ALA A 42 14.05 24.82 -5.62
CA ALA A 42 14.37 24.12 -6.87
C ALA A 42 14.23 22.58 -6.76
N GLU A 43 14.65 21.97 -5.63
CA GLU A 43 14.44 20.53 -5.42
C GLU A 43 12.95 20.22 -5.22
N GLN A 44 12.18 21.10 -4.58
CA GLN A 44 10.73 20.94 -4.48
C GLN A 44 10.05 21.09 -5.84
N GLU A 45 10.48 22.03 -6.69
CA GLU A 45 9.94 22.19 -8.04
C GLU A 45 10.28 21.02 -8.95
N GLU A 46 11.51 20.51 -8.92
CA GLU A 46 11.87 19.27 -9.63
C GLU A 46 11.04 18.08 -9.13
N LEU A 47 10.74 18.03 -7.82
CA LEU A 47 9.86 17.01 -7.24
C LEU A 47 8.41 17.12 -7.69
N PHE A 48 7.87 18.33 -7.82
CA PHE A 48 6.54 18.54 -8.37
C PHE A 48 6.52 18.29 -9.89
N ALA A 49 7.64 18.47 -10.59
CA ALA A 49 7.79 18.15 -12.00
C ALA A 49 7.85 16.64 -12.24
N GLU A 50 8.67 15.89 -11.50
CA GLU A 50 8.76 14.43 -11.59
C GLU A 50 7.42 13.74 -11.24
N TYR A 51 6.71 14.25 -10.22
CA TYR A 51 5.36 13.76 -9.88
C TYR A 51 4.30 14.12 -10.93
N ARG A 52 4.50 15.22 -11.67
CA ARG A 52 3.63 15.65 -12.77
C ARG A 52 3.92 14.84 -14.04
N ASP A 53 5.15 14.43 -14.25
CA ASP A 53 5.55 13.58 -15.38
C ASP A 53 5.15 12.11 -15.17
N GLU A 54 5.24 11.57 -13.94
CA GLU A 54 4.62 10.28 -13.57
C GLU A 54 3.09 10.31 -13.84
N GLN A 55 2.41 11.45 -13.64
CA GLN A 55 0.99 11.62 -13.99
C GLN A 55 0.71 11.74 -15.49
N ARG A 56 1.72 12.13 -16.29
CA ARG A 56 1.60 12.27 -17.75
C ARG A 56 1.84 10.96 -18.48
N GLU A 57 2.77 10.12 -18.03
CA GLU A 57 2.99 8.78 -18.61
C GLU A 57 1.77 7.85 -18.48
N ASP A 58 0.93 8.05 -17.46
CA ASP A 58 -0.32 7.31 -17.26
C ASP A 58 -1.51 7.86 -18.09
N ARG A 59 -1.32 8.96 -18.83
CA ARG A 59 -2.31 9.52 -19.76
C ARG A 59 -1.94 9.12 -21.19
N ASP A 60 -2.92 8.63 -21.93
CA ASP A 60 -2.81 8.25 -23.35
C ASP A 60 -1.96 9.27 -24.15
N PRO A 61 -0.85 8.86 -24.81
CA PRO A 61 0.06 9.76 -25.51
C PRO A 61 -0.55 10.52 -26.70
N SER A 62 -1.79 10.19 -27.10
CA SER A 62 -2.39 10.67 -28.35
C SER A 62 -3.15 12.00 -28.27
N ALA A 63 -3.14 12.71 -27.14
CA ALA A 63 -3.82 14.00 -26.99
C ALA A 63 -2.85 15.18 -26.89
N GLN A 64 -2.26 15.59 -28.01
CA GLN A 64 -1.68 16.93 -28.13
C GLN A 64 -2.75 17.91 -28.62
N PRO A 65 -2.97 19.07 -27.97
CA PRO A 65 -3.74 20.14 -28.56
C PRO A 65 -2.86 20.90 -29.56
N GLU A 66 -3.23 20.84 -30.83
CA GLU A 66 -2.72 21.78 -31.83
C GLU A 66 -3.17 23.21 -31.49
N ALA A 67 -2.36 24.19 -31.88
CA ALA A 67 -2.52 25.60 -31.56
C ALA A 67 -3.79 26.18 -32.20
N ASP A 68 -4.64 26.84 -31.39
CA ASP A 68 -5.88 27.48 -31.82
C ASP A 68 -5.65 28.92 -32.33
N ASP A 69 -6.19 29.17 -33.52
CA ASP A 69 -6.45 30.44 -34.19
C ASP A 69 -7.68 31.13 -33.55
N PRO A 70 -7.64 32.42 -33.16
CA PRO A 70 -8.59 32.98 -32.21
C PRO A 70 -9.79 33.65 -32.90
N GLU A 71 -10.62 32.92 -33.64
CA GLU A 71 -11.87 33.53 -34.16
C GLU A 71 -13.02 32.55 -34.45
N MET A 72 -13.47 31.79 -33.44
CA MET A 72 -14.83 31.21 -33.50
C MET A 72 -15.40 30.81 -32.12
N ASP A 73 -15.18 31.63 -31.08
CA ASP A 73 -15.71 31.37 -29.74
C ASP A 73 -16.94 32.24 -29.43
N ARG A 74 -18.09 31.58 -29.19
CA ARG A 74 -19.05 31.91 -28.10
C ARG A 74 -20.29 31.02 -28.11
N ASN A 75 -20.77 30.58 -29.28
CA ASN A 75 -22.07 29.86 -29.35
C ASN A 75 -21.96 28.32 -29.30
N LYS A 76 -20.75 27.73 -29.41
CA LYS A 76 -20.52 26.29 -29.26
C LYS A 76 -20.17 25.87 -27.82
N ARG A 77 -19.86 26.84 -26.95
CA ARG A 77 -19.36 26.61 -25.59
C ARG A 77 -20.42 26.06 -24.63
N ASN A 78 -21.71 26.34 -24.87
CA ASN A 78 -22.79 25.88 -24.00
C ASN A 78 -23.32 24.47 -24.33
N GLY A 79 -23.01 23.92 -25.52
CA GLY A 79 -23.43 22.57 -25.92
C GLY A 79 -22.34 21.50 -25.80
N ALA A 80 -21.08 21.90 -25.62
CA ALA A 80 -19.92 20.99 -25.55
C ALA A 80 -19.51 20.64 -24.11
N THR A 81 -19.92 21.43 -23.11
CA THR A 81 -19.58 21.19 -21.69
C THR A 81 -20.25 19.96 -21.10
N ASP A 82 -21.41 19.53 -21.62
CA ASP A 82 -22.07 18.30 -21.15
C ASP A 82 -21.55 17.00 -21.82
N ARG A 83 -20.77 17.12 -22.91
CA ARG A 83 -20.29 15.95 -23.67
C ARG A 83 -18.79 15.70 -23.59
N ALA A 84 -18.03 16.59 -22.96
CA ALA A 84 -16.57 16.47 -22.80
C ALA A 84 -16.10 15.90 -21.44
N ALA A 85 -17.01 15.42 -20.58
CA ALA A 85 -16.65 14.54 -19.45
C ALA A 85 -16.73 13.07 -19.89
N GLY A 86 -16.01 12.74 -20.96
CA GLY A 86 -15.81 11.37 -21.45
C GLY A 86 -14.96 10.58 -20.47
N SER A 87 -15.51 10.33 -19.29
CA SER A 87 -14.88 9.46 -18.32
C SER A 87 -14.67 8.08 -18.93
N PRO A 88 -13.57 7.36 -18.60
CA PRO A 88 -13.35 6.04 -19.17
C PRO A 88 -14.59 5.20 -18.85
N ARG A 89 -15.34 4.82 -19.90
CA ARG A 89 -16.49 3.94 -19.74
C ARG A 89 -15.92 2.62 -19.24
N PHE A 90 -16.04 2.39 -17.93
CA PHE A 90 -15.70 1.11 -17.34
C PHE A 90 -16.52 0.05 -18.09
N SER A 91 -15.83 -0.81 -18.83
CA SER A 91 -16.49 -1.77 -19.71
C SER A 91 -17.47 -2.59 -18.87
N ARG A 92 -18.73 -2.72 -19.30
CA ARG A 92 -19.74 -3.53 -18.59
C ARG A 92 -19.21 -4.95 -18.31
N LYS A 93 -18.34 -5.47 -19.19
CA LYS A 93 -17.65 -6.76 -19.03
C LYS A 93 -16.69 -6.75 -17.82
N LEU A 94 -15.91 -5.68 -17.64
CA LEU A 94 -14.98 -5.54 -16.52
C LEU A 94 -15.73 -5.33 -15.19
N ALA A 95 -16.85 -4.60 -15.21
CA ALA A 95 -17.77 -4.47 -14.08
C ALA A 95 -18.31 -5.81 -13.63
N LEU A 96 -18.85 -6.58 -14.58
CA LEU A 96 -19.39 -7.90 -14.30
C LEU A 96 -18.30 -8.84 -13.77
N LEU A 97 -17.11 -8.84 -14.39
CA LEU A 97 -16.00 -9.66 -13.93
C LEU A 97 -15.55 -9.31 -12.51
N ASN A 98 -15.42 -8.02 -12.19
CA ASN A 98 -15.07 -7.58 -10.84
C ASN A 98 -16.15 -7.99 -9.83
N MET A 99 -17.43 -7.82 -10.16
CA MET A 99 -18.54 -8.21 -9.28
C MET A 99 -18.55 -9.73 -9.03
N LEU A 100 -18.36 -10.55 -10.08
CA LEU A 100 -18.29 -12.00 -9.96
C LEU A 100 -17.08 -12.44 -9.13
N ALA A 101 -15.91 -11.86 -9.37
CA ALA A 101 -14.70 -12.18 -8.62
C ALA A 101 -14.85 -11.83 -7.13
N ASN A 102 -15.42 -10.65 -6.82
CA ASN A 102 -15.72 -10.26 -5.44
C ASN A 102 -16.73 -11.20 -4.80
N GLY A 103 -17.84 -11.51 -5.50
CA GLY A 103 -18.83 -12.48 -5.03
C GLY A 103 -18.21 -13.84 -4.72
N LEU A 104 -17.31 -14.32 -5.57
CA LEU A 104 -16.58 -15.57 -5.37
C LEU A 104 -15.65 -15.49 -4.14
N MET A 105 -14.93 -14.39 -3.94
CA MET A 105 -14.10 -14.17 -2.74
C MET A 105 -14.92 -14.29 -1.46
N PHE A 106 -16.05 -13.57 -1.38
CA PHE A 106 -16.95 -13.60 -0.22
C PHE A 106 -17.60 -14.97 -0.03
N ALA A 107 -18.02 -15.65 -1.11
CA ALA A 107 -18.60 -16.97 -1.04
C ALA A 107 -17.60 -18.01 -0.48
N VAL A 108 -16.36 -18.01 -0.98
CA VAL A 108 -15.30 -18.91 -0.50
C VAL A 108 -14.95 -18.63 0.96
N ALA A 109 -14.74 -17.36 1.32
CA ALA A 109 -14.41 -16.99 2.70
C ALA A 109 -15.56 -17.33 3.67
N GLY A 110 -16.81 -17.06 3.26
CA GLY A 110 -18.02 -17.39 4.02
C GLY A 110 -18.19 -18.90 4.20
N PHE A 111 -17.97 -19.69 3.14
CA PHE A 111 -18.06 -21.15 3.19
C PHE A 111 -17.03 -21.74 4.17
N ILE A 112 -15.76 -21.32 4.08
CA ILE A 112 -14.73 -21.78 5.02
C ILE A 112 -15.10 -21.37 6.46
N THR A 113 -15.52 -20.11 6.66
CA THR A 113 -15.91 -19.59 7.97
C THR A 113 -17.10 -20.36 8.57
N TYR A 114 -18.10 -20.71 7.76
CA TYR A 114 -19.23 -21.52 8.17
C TYR A 114 -18.77 -22.89 8.72
N HIS A 115 -17.90 -23.59 7.99
CA HIS A 115 -17.35 -24.87 8.46
C HIS A 115 -16.54 -24.74 9.76
N CYS A 116 -15.94 -23.59 10.02
CA CYS A 116 -15.17 -23.36 11.25
C CYS A 116 -16.05 -23.27 12.50
N PHE A 117 -17.29 -22.81 12.34
CA PHE A 117 -18.19 -22.52 13.45
C PHE A 117 -19.41 -23.45 13.54
N ASN A 118 -19.69 -24.25 12.50
CA ASN A 118 -20.83 -25.17 12.49
C ASN A 118 -20.72 -26.30 13.54
N LYS A 119 -19.51 -26.64 14.00
CA LYS A 119 -19.29 -27.68 15.02
C LYS A 119 -19.19 -27.13 16.43
N ALA A 120 -18.22 -26.25 16.67
CA ALA A 120 -17.98 -25.65 17.97
C ALA A 120 -17.13 -24.37 17.84
N MET A 121 -17.43 -23.37 18.66
CA MET A 121 -16.63 -22.15 18.76
C MET A 121 -15.38 -22.42 19.62
N VAL A 122 -14.29 -22.85 18.99
CA VAL A 122 -13.01 -23.09 19.67
C VAL A 122 -11.93 -22.11 19.21
N LEU A 123 -10.82 -22.01 19.95
CA LEU A 123 -9.71 -21.13 19.61
C LEU A 123 -9.14 -21.44 18.21
N PHE A 124 -9.21 -22.70 17.79
CA PHE A 124 -8.89 -23.12 16.42
C PHE A 124 -9.78 -22.43 15.38
N SER A 125 -11.09 -22.28 15.57
CA SER A 125 -12.04 -21.76 14.57
C SER A 125 -11.74 -20.33 14.13
N TRP A 126 -11.15 -19.53 15.03
CA TRP A 126 -10.73 -18.16 14.74
C TRP A 126 -9.55 -18.08 13.78
N HIS A 127 -8.66 -19.07 13.77
CA HIS A 127 -7.50 -19.11 12.89
C HIS A 127 -7.88 -19.12 11.39
N PRO A 128 -8.55 -20.17 10.87
CA PRO A 128 -8.93 -20.22 9.45
C PRO A 128 -9.86 -19.05 9.08
N THR A 129 -10.80 -18.67 9.95
CA THR A 129 -11.71 -17.53 9.73
C THR A 129 -10.95 -16.23 9.47
N PHE A 130 -10.05 -15.84 10.38
CA PHE A 130 -9.28 -14.62 10.21
C PHE A 130 -8.26 -14.71 9.07
N MET A 131 -7.67 -15.89 8.81
CA MET A 131 -6.78 -16.08 7.66
C MET A 131 -7.51 -15.88 6.33
N VAL A 132 -8.70 -16.45 6.14
CA VAL A 132 -9.44 -16.29 4.87
C VAL A 132 -9.99 -14.88 4.69
N ILE A 133 -10.45 -14.23 5.76
CA ILE A 133 -10.87 -12.82 5.70
C ILE A 133 -9.68 -11.93 5.35
N ALA A 134 -8.53 -12.13 5.99
CA ALA A 134 -7.35 -11.32 5.72
C ALA A 134 -6.82 -11.51 4.29
N TYR A 135 -6.59 -12.74 3.84
CA TYR A 135 -5.98 -12.98 2.53
C TYR A 135 -6.96 -12.88 1.36
N LEU A 136 -8.13 -13.54 1.44
CA LEU A 136 -9.06 -13.63 0.30
C LEU A 136 -9.95 -12.39 0.15
N ILE A 137 -10.19 -11.65 1.23
CA ILE A 137 -10.99 -10.42 1.18
C ILE A 137 -10.04 -9.21 1.25
N LEU A 138 -9.44 -8.94 2.40
CA LEU A 138 -8.78 -7.66 2.64
C LEU A 138 -7.55 -7.46 1.74
N MET A 139 -6.63 -8.43 1.67
CA MET A 139 -5.43 -8.31 0.84
C MET A 139 -5.78 -8.32 -0.65
N SER A 140 -6.72 -9.16 -1.10
CA SER A 140 -7.21 -9.14 -2.48
C SER A 140 -7.78 -7.76 -2.85
N GLN A 141 -8.62 -7.17 -2.00
CA GLN A 141 -9.15 -5.81 -2.21
C GLN A 141 -8.06 -4.73 -2.19
N ALA A 142 -7.06 -4.87 -1.32
CA ALA A 142 -5.93 -3.95 -1.24
C ALA A 142 -5.11 -3.96 -2.55
N VAL A 143 -4.85 -5.14 -3.11
CA VAL A 143 -4.14 -5.30 -4.38
C VAL A 143 -4.98 -4.76 -5.54
N LEU A 144 -6.27 -5.13 -5.60
CA LEU A 144 -7.19 -4.68 -6.66
C LEU A 144 -7.42 -3.15 -6.65
N THR A 145 -7.32 -2.52 -5.49
CA THR A 145 -7.40 -1.06 -5.35
C THR A 145 -6.23 -0.35 -6.04
N MET A 146 -5.03 -0.93 -5.93
CA MET A 146 -3.82 -0.37 -6.56
C MET A 146 -3.78 -0.62 -8.07
N SER A 147 -4.36 -1.72 -8.56
CA SER A 147 -4.44 -2.02 -10.00
C SER A 147 -5.47 -1.18 -10.75
N GLY A 148 -6.34 -0.44 -10.07
CA GLY A 148 -7.42 0.33 -10.69
C GLY A 148 -8.51 -0.51 -11.35
N THR A 149 -8.43 -1.84 -11.25
CA THR A 149 -9.43 -2.78 -11.76
C THR A 149 -10.64 -2.91 -10.85
N ASN A 150 -10.57 -2.39 -9.63
CA ASN A 150 -11.69 -2.36 -8.72
C ASN A 150 -12.69 -1.25 -9.08
N TYR A 151 -13.95 -1.63 -9.25
CA TYR A 151 -15.04 -0.71 -9.56
C TYR A 151 -15.14 0.46 -8.57
N PHE A 152 -14.93 0.19 -7.28
CA PHE A 152 -15.05 1.19 -6.21
C PHE A 152 -13.95 2.26 -6.25
N THR A 153 -12.73 1.88 -6.60
CA THR A 153 -11.55 2.75 -6.52
C THR A 153 -11.05 3.24 -7.87
N HIS A 154 -11.66 2.81 -8.99
CA HIS A 154 -11.29 3.25 -10.34
C HIS A 154 -11.30 4.78 -10.51
N ARG A 155 -12.20 5.50 -9.80
CA ARG A 155 -12.31 6.97 -9.85
C ARG A 155 -11.50 7.71 -8.78
N CYS A 156 -10.87 7.00 -7.86
CA CYS A 156 -10.11 7.61 -6.79
C CYS A 156 -8.74 8.11 -7.27
N SER A 157 -8.28 9.21 -6.69
CA SER A 157 -6.91 9.70 -6.92
C SER A 157 -5.88 8.67 -6.45
N HIS A 158 -4.68 8.69 -7.05
CA HIS A 158 -3.59 7.78 -6.67
C HIS A 158 -3.29 7.84 -5.16
N ARG A 159 -3.27 9.04 -4.55
CA ARG A 159 -3.08 9.22 -3.11
C ARG A 159 -4.14 8.48 -2.27
N THR A 160 -5.40 8.52 -2.71
CA THR A 160 -6.49 7.82 -2.02
C THR A 160 -6.36 6.31 -2.16
N LYS A 161 -5.98 5.80 -3.35
CA LYS A 161 -5.73 4.37 -3.57
C LYS A 161 -4.62 3.84 -2.67
N VAL A 162 -3.51 4.57 -2.54
CA VAL A 162 -2.40 4.23 -1.64
C VAL A 162 -2.84 4.23 -0.17
N TYR A 163 -3.65 5.22 0.24
CA TYR A 163 -4.20 5.25 1.59
C TYR A 163 -5.08 4.03 1.89
N ILE A 164 -6.04 3.72 1.01
CA ILE A 164 -6.93 2.56 1.16
C ILE A 164 -6.12 1.26 1.17
N HIS A 165 -5.16 1.11 0.26
CA HIS A 165 -4.28 -0.06 0.22
C HIS A 165 -3.56 -0.25 1.57
N TRP A 166 -2.97 0.82 2.12
CA TRP A 166 -2.27 0.76 3.39
C TRP A 166 -3.21 0.40 4.55
N VAL A 167 -4.40 0.99 4.63
CA VAL A 167 -5.39 0.67 5.68
C VAL A 167 -5.82 -0.79 5.59
N LEU A 168 -6.16 -1.27 4.39
CA LEU A 168 -6.58 -2.66 4.20
C LEU A 168 -5.46 -3.65 4.56
N GLN A 169 -4.21 -3.37 4.19
CA GLN A 169 -3.06 -4.19 4.57
C GLN A 169 -2.78 -4.17 6.08
N ALA A 170 -2.95 -3.01 6.74
CA ALA A 170 -2.78 -2.91 8.19
C ALA A 170 -3.83 -3.74 8.94
N VAL A 171 -5.11 -3.64 8.55
CA VAL A 171 -6.19 -4.44 9.14
C VAL A 171 -5.97 -5.93 8.87
N ALA A 172 -5.57 -6.31 7.65
CA ALA A 172 -5.23 -7.68 7.31
C ALA A 172 -4.07 -8.21 8.18
N GLY A 173 -3.00 -7.41 8.35
CA GLY A 173 -1.87 -7.74 9.20
C GLY A 173 -2.27 -8.01 10.64
N ILE A 174 -3.14 -7.16 11.22
CA ILE A 174 -3.68 -7.36 12.58
C ILE A 174 -4.45 -8.68 12.67
N LEU A 175 -5.35 -8.95 11.73
CA LEU A 175 -6.10 -10.21 11.71
C LEU A 175 -5.18 -11.44 11.59
N ILE A 176 -4.16 -11.38 10.73
CA ILE A 176 -3.17 -12.45 10.56
C ILE A 176 -2.39 -12.69 11.85
N SER A 177 -2.00 -11.62 12.56
CA SER A 177 -1.33 -11.73 13.86
C SER A 177 -2.23 -12.38 14.90
N ILE A 178 -3.49 -11.94 15.01
CA ILE A 178 -4.47 -12.55 15.94
C ILE A 178 -4.69 -14.02 15.59
N ALA A 179 -4.92 -14.35 14.31
CA ALA A 179 -5.09 -15.71 13.83
C ALA A 179 -3.90 -16.62 14.16
N SER A 180 -2.68 -16.08 14.05
CA SER A 180 -1.42 -16.78 14.37
C SER A 180 -1.31 -17.04 15.87
N VAL A 181 -1.67 -16.07 16.72
CA VAL A 181 -1.70 -16.25 18.18
C VAL A 181 -2.75 -17.27 18.58
N CYS A 182 -3.96 -17.23 17.99
CA CYS A 182 -5.02 -18.20 18.26
C CYS A 182 -4.57 -19.65 17.99
N ILE A 183 -3.96 -19.92 16.83
CA ILE A 183 -3.49 -21.28 16.52
C ILE A 183 -2.32 -21.71 17.39
N PHE A 184 -1.44 -20.77 17.74
CA PHE A 184 -0.29 -21.04 18.61
C PHE A 184 -0.76 -21.44 20.02
N LEU A 185 -1.59 -20.62 20.65
CA LEU A 185 -2.16 -20.92 21.97
C LEU A 185 -3.02 -22.19 21.97
N ASN A 186 -3.77 -22.44 20.88
CA ASN A 186 -4.56 -23.65 20.75
C ASN A 186 -3.70 -24.92 20.76
N LYS A 187 -2.54 -24.88 20.10
CA LYS A 187 -1.59 -26.02 20.09
C LYS A 187 -0.93 -26.23 21.45
N ILE A 188 -0.55 -25.16 22.14
CA ILE A 188 -0.02 -25.23 23.52
C ILE A 188 -1.06 -25.88 24.45
N ARG A 189 -2.30 -25.40 24.43
CA ARG A 189 -3.39 -25.94 25.27
C ARG A 189 -3.63 -27.44 25.04
N LEU A 190 -3.44 -27.91 23.81
CA LEU A 190 -3.64 -29.31 23.44
C LEU A 190 -2.37 -30.16 23.55
N GLY A 191 -1.23 -29.60 23.99
CA GLY A 191 0.05 -30.30 24.05
C GLY A 191 0.56 -30.79 22.69
N LYS A 192 0.16 -30.14 21.59
CA LYS A 192 0.49 -30.58 20.21
C LYS A 192 1.74 -29.88 19.69
N ALA A 193 2.59 -30.62 18.99
CA ALA A 193 3.75 -30.06 18.32
C ALA A 193 3.37 -28.97 17.28
N HIS A 194 4.23 -27.97 17.15
CA HIS A 194 4.09 -26.86 16.21
C HIS A 194 4.83 -27.16 14.90
N PHE A 195 4.33 -26.58 13.80
CA PHE A 195 4.99 -26.56 12.49
C PHE A 195 5.42 -27.93 11.89
N GLN A 196 4.69 -29.01 12.19
CA GLN A 196 4.98 -30.37 11.70
C GLN A 196 4.33 -30.71 10.34
N THR A 197 3.43 -29.87 9.84
CA THR A 197 2.71 -30.11 8.59
C THR A 197 3.17 -29.13 7.52
N LEU A 198 3.00 -29.48 6.25
CA LEU A 198 3.27 -28.57 5.14
C LEU A 198 2.51 -27.25 5.30
N HIS A 199 1.22 -27.31 5.66
CA HIS A 199 0.43 -26.12 5.98
C HIS A 199 1.05 -25.29 7.11
N GLY A 200 1.53 -25.94 8.19
CA GLY A 200 2.19 -25.23 9.29
C GLY A 200 3.49 -24.54 8.89
N ILE A 201 4.34 -25.22 8.12
CA ILE A 201 5.63 -24.67 7.66
C ILE A 201 5.39 -23.51 6.68
N PHE A 202 4.58 -23.74 5.63
CA PHE A 202 4.23 -22.70 4.66
C PHE A 202 3.50 -21.54 5.33
N GLY A 203 2.64 -21.82 6.31
CA GLY A 203 1.96 -20.79 7.09
C GLY A 203 2.91 -19.90 7.87
N LEU A 204 3.93 -20.47 8.53
CA LEU A 204 4.94 -19.67 9.22
C LEU A 204 5.72 -18.78 8.23
N VAL A 205 6.19 -19.35 7.12
CA VAL A 205 6.91 -18.58 6.08
C VAL A 205 6.01 -17.48 5.53
N THR A 206 4.73 -17.75 5.28
CA THR A 206 3.75 -16.76 4.79
C THR A 206 3.56 -15.62 5.77
N VAL A 207 3.38 -15.91 7.07
CA VAL A 207 3.19 -14.87 8.08
C VAL A 207 4.44 -13.98 8.15
N CYS A 208 5.63 -14.57 8.22
CA CYS A 208 6.89 -13.81 8.24
C CYS A 208 7.06 -12.96 6.96
N ALA A 209 6.82 -13.53 5.79
CA ALA A 209 6.89 -12.82 4.51
C ALA A 209 5.86 -11.68 4.43
N THR A 210 4.66 -11.87 5.00
CA THR A 210 3.60 -10.85 5.03
C THR A 210 3.98 -9.68 5.94
N LEU A 211 4.48 -9.95 7.13
CA LEU A 211 4.97 -8.90 8.03
C LEU A 211 6.13 -8.13 7.41
N ALA A 212 7.08 -8.83 6.77
CA ALA A 212 8.18 -8.20 6.04
C ALA A 212 7.68 -7.37 4.84
N SER A 213 6.69 -7.85 4.10
CA SER A 213 6.09 -7.14 2.96
C SER A 213 5.35 -5.87 3.40
N ILE A 214 4.60 -5.94 4.51
CA ILE A 214 3.94 -4.77 5.12
C ILE A 214 4.97 -3.74 5.58
N ALA A 215 6.03 -4.17 6.27
CA ALA A 215 7.13 -3.29 6.68
C ALA A 215 7.83 -2.66 5.47
N GLY A 216 8.11 -3.45 4.43
CA GLY A 216 8.64 -2.96 3.16
C GLY A 216 7.72 -1.95 2.47
N GLY A 217 6.40 -2.14 2.55
CA GLY A 217 5.41 -1.20 2.03
C GLY A 217 5.41 0.14 2.77
N VAL A 218 5.64 0.13 4.09
CA VAL A 218 5.87 1.36 4.88
C VAL A 218 7.13 2.07 4.38
N THR A 219 8.23 1.34 4.19
CA THR A 219 9.46 1.90 3.61
C THR A 219 9.23 2.51 2.23
N THR A 220 8.43 1.86 1.36
CA THR A 220 8.08 2.40 0.04
C THR A 220 7.21 3.65 0.15
N LYS A 221 6.27 3.70 1.09
CA LYS A 221 5.40 4.86 1.33
C LYS A 221 6.20 6.10 1.76
N TYR A 222 7.26 5.90 2.56
CA TYR A 222 8.17 6.95 3.00
C TYR A 222 9.49 6.99 2.22
N ALA A 223 9.55 6.36 1.04
CA ALA A 223 10.78 6.20 0.25
C ALA A 223 11.45 7.53 -0.12
N PHE A 224 10.66 8.61 -0.23
CA PHE A 224 11.20 9.94 -0.49
C PHE A 224 12.07 10.46 0.67
N GLN A 225 11.67 10.19 1.93
CA GLN A 225 12.48 10.51 3.12
C GLN A 225 13.72 9.62 3.23
N LEU A 226 13.65 8.41 2.66
CA LEU A 226 14.74 7.43 2.62
C LEU A 226 15.54 7.45 1.30
N ARG A 227 15.37 8.46 0.45
CA ARG A 227 16.05 8.55 -0.86
C ARG A 227 17.57 8.51 -0.76
N ALA A 228 18.11 8.87 0.41
CA ALA A 228 19.54 8.80 0.72
C ALA A 228 20.09 7.36 0.76
N TYR A 229 19.24 6.35 0.97
CA TYR A 229 19.64 4.95 1.13
C TYR A 229 19.11 4.04 0.01
N VAL A 230 17.91 4.30 -0.53
CA VAL A 230 17.29 3.45 -1.56
C VAL A 230 16.63 4.31 -2.62
N ARG A 231 16.94 4.05 -3.91
CA ARG A 231 16.22 4.70 -5.02
C ARG A 231 14.73 4.31 -4.99
N PRO A 232 13.79 5.28 -5.02
CA PRO A 232 12.35 5.01 -4.94
C PRO A 232 11.83 3.99 -5.96
N LEU A 233 12.42 3.96 -7.16
CA LEU A 233 12.07 3.01 -8.22
C LEU A 233 12.28 1.54 -7.81
N TYR A 234 13.44 1.20 -7.25
CA TYR A 234 13.74 -0.17 -6.83
C TYR A 234 12.91 -0.59 -5.60
N SER A 235 12.61 0.35 -4.70
CA SER A 235 11.71 0.08 -3.57
C SER A 235 10.29 -0.26 -4.04
N LYS A 236 9.72 0.54 -4.94
CA LYS A 236 8.40 0.30 -5.54
C LYS A 236 8.34 -1.05 -6.27
N LEU A 237 9.37 -1.38 -7.08
CA LEU A 237 9.43 -2.64 -7.83
C LEU A 237 9.61 -3.84 -6.89
N GLY A 238 10.54 -3.75 -5.95
CA GLY A 238 10.81 -4.81 -4.97
C GLY A 238 9.58 -5.12 -4.10
N HIS A 239 8.87 -4.09 -3.62
CA HIS A 239 7.63 -4.27 -2.88
C HIS A 239 6.54 -4.95 -3.73
N GLY A 240 6.39 -4.56 -5.00
CA GLY A 240 5.44 -5.18 -5.92
C GLY A 240 5.71 -6.68 -6.15
N ILE A 241 6.97 -7.06 -6.39
CA ILE A 241 7.37 -8.46 -6.58
C ILE A 241 7.20 -9.24 -5.27
N ALA A 242 7.77 -8.74 -4.17
CA ALA A 242 7.71 -9.41 -2.87
C ALA A 242 6.26 -9.57 -2.39
N GLY A 243 5.41 -8.55 -2.57
CA GLY A 243 3.99 -8.61 -2.24
C GLY A 243 3.23 -9.64 -3.08
N THR A 244 3.52 -9.74 -4.38
CA THR A 244 2.90 -10.75 -5.26
C THR A 244 3.29 -12.17 -4.86
N VAL A 245 4.58 -12.42 -4.61
CA VAL A 245 5.08 -13.71 -4.13
C VAL A 245 4.46 -14.08 -2.78
N THR A 246 4.40 -13.13 -1.85
CA THR A 246 3.82 -13.33 -0.53
C THR A 246 2.32 -13.66 -0.61
N TYR A 247 1.57 -12.97 -1.47
CA TYR A 247 0.16 -13.26 -1.69
C TYR A 247 -0.04 -14.68 -2.24
N LEU A 248 0.74 -15.09 -3.25
CA LEU A 248 0.70 -16.46 -3.79
C LEU A 248 1.03 -17.53 -2.74
N LEU A 249 1.99 -17.24 -1.86
CA LEU A 249 2.32 -18.13 -0.75
C LEU A 249 1.16 -18.26 0.24
N GLY A 250 0.42 -17.18 0.50
CA GLY A 250 -0.79 -17.19 1.33
C GLY A 250 -1.92 -18.01 0.71
N ILE A 251 -2.19 -17.83 -0.58
CA ILE A 251 -3.16 -18.62 -1.34
C ILE A 251 -2.79 -20.12 -1.31
N THR A 252 -1.51 -20.44 -1.48
CA THR A 252 -1.00 -21.82 -1.39
C THR A 252 -1.21 -22.40 0.01
N THR A 253 -0.91 -21.61 1.06
CA THR A 253 -1.09 -22.01 2.46
C THR A 253 -2.55 -22.29 2.80
N ILE A 254 -3.48 -21.44 2.33
CA ILE A 254 -4.92 -21.66 2.51
C ILE A 254 -5.35 -22.94 1.79
N SER A 255 -4.86 -23.16 0.58
CA SER A 255 -5.16 -24.38 -0.20
C SER A 255 -4.67 -25.63 0.54
N LEU A 256 -3.46 -25.61 1.12
CA LEU A 256 -2.96 -26.68 1.99
C LEU A 256 -3.83 -26.87 3.24
N GLY A 257 -4.37 -25.78 3.79
CA GLY A 257 -5.29 -25.80 4.94
C GLY A 257 -6.60 -26.52 4.63
N VAL A 258 -7.15 -26.36 3.43
CA VAL A 258 -8.35 -27.07 2.93
C VAL A 258 -8.10 -28.59 2.82
N TYR A 259 -6.87 -29.01 2.54
CA TYR A 259 -6.47 -30.42 2.58
C TYR A 259 -6.02 -30.90 3.97
N GLY A 260 -6.17 -30.08 5.01
CA GLY A 260 -5.92 -30.49 6.39
C GLY A 260 -7.02 -31.43 6.92
N ARG A 261 -6.66 -32.31 7.86
CA ARG A 261 -7.58 -33.31 8.46
C ARG A 261 -8.90 -32.70 8.94
N TRP A 262 -8.85 -31.53 9.58
CA TRP A 262 -10.02 -30.83 10.11
C TRP A 262 -11.12 -30.55 9.06
N PHE A 263 -10.75 -30.35 7.80
CA PHE A 263 -11.69 -30.07 6.72
C PHE A 263 -12.03 -31.34 5.93
N GLN A 264 -11.09 -32.28 5.83
CA GLN A 264 -11.30 -33.57 5.16
C GLN A 264 -12.33 -34.46 5.85
N GLU A 265 -12.46 -34.34 7.17
CA GLU A 265 -13.44 -35.10 7.96
C GLU A 265 -14.90 -34.75 7.60
N ASP A 266 -15.15 -33.54 7.10
CA ASP A 266 -16.52 -33.05 6.81
C ASP A 266 -16.82 -32.87 5.33
N ASN A 267 -15.80 -32.87 4.48
CA ASN A 267 -15.95 -32.50 3.07
C ASN A 267 -15.22 -33.49 2.18
N ASP A 268 -15.95 -34.01 1.19
CA ASP A 268 -15.41 -34.94 0.19
C ASP A 268 -14.32 -34.30 -0.69
N ALA A 269 -13.55 -35.16 -1.37
CA ALA A 269 -12.46 -34.73 -2.25
C ALA A 269 -12.92 -33.74 -3.34
N THR A 270 -14.12 -33.93 -3.89
CA THR A 270 -14.70 -33.05 -4.91
C THR A 270 -14.91 -31.64 -4.38
N VAL A 271 -15.49 -31.49 -3.19
CA VAL A 271 -15.73 -30.16 -2.57
C VAL A 271 -14.42 -29.44 -2.32
N ARG A 272 -13.42 -30.15 -1.79
CA ARG A 272 -12.08 -29.59 -1.56
C ARG A 272 -11.40 -29.13 -2.84
N LEU A 273 -11.48 -29.94 -3.90
CA LEU A 273 -10.92 -29.60 -5.21
C LEU A 273 -11.59 -28.34 -5.78
N MET A 274 -12.93 -28.28 -5.77
CA MET A 274 -13.68 -27.12 -6.26
C MET A 274 -13.32 -25.85 -5.47
N LEU A 275 -13.15 -25.97 -4.16
CA LEU A 275 -12.75 -24.85 -3.31
C LEU A 275 -11.34 -24.34 -3.65
N VAL A 276 -10.37 -25.24 -3.86
CA VAL A 276 -9.01 -24.86 -4.27
C VAL A 276 -8.98 -24.28 -5.67
N LEU A 277 -9.77 -24.80 -6.62
CA LEU A 277 -9.91 -24.21 -7.95
C LEU A 277 -10.51 -22.80 -7.88
N ALA A 278 -11.54 -22.59 -7.05
CA ALA A 278 -12.11 -21.26 -6.83
C ALA A 278 -11.08 -20.29 -6.22
N ILE A 279 -10.32 -20.73 -5.22
CA ILE A 279 -9.22 -19.96 -4.62
C ILE A 279 -8.14 -19.62 -5.66
N ALA A 280 -7.78 -20.57 -6.53
CA ALA A 280 -6.81 -20.35 -7.60
C ALA A 280 -7.32 -19.34 -8.65
N LEU A 281 -8.61 -19.38 -9.00
CA LEU A 281 -9.23 -18.40 -9.90
C LEU A 281 -9.23 -17.00 -9.30
N ILE A 282 -9.56 -16.87 -8.01
CA ILE A 282 -9.44 -15.60 -7.27
C ILE A 282 -8.00 -15.10 -7.33
N ALA A 283 -7.03 -15.97 -7.05
CA ALA A 283 -5.62 -15.61 -7.06
C ALA A 283 -5.17 -15.11 -8.42
N LEU A 284 -5.51 -15.83 -9.50
CA LEU A 284 -5.19 -15.46 -10.88
C LEU A 284 -5.76 -14.09 -11.24
N TYR A 285 -7.02 -13.83 -10.89
CA TYR A 285 -7.66 -12.53 -11.12
C TYR A 285 -6.94 -11.39 -10.40
N VAL A 286 -6.56 -11.59 -9.13
CA VAL A 286 -5.91 -10.56 -8.30
C VAL A 286 -4.48 -10.26 -8.77
N ILE A 287 -3.70 -11.27 -9.15
CA ILE A 287 -2.29 -11.10 -9.53
C ILE A 287 -2.08 -10.67 -10.99
N ALA A 288 -3.10 -10.77 -11.85
CA ALA A 288 -2.97 -10.46 -13.28
C ALA A 288 -2.40 -9.06 -13.51
N THR A 289 -2.96 -8.03 -12.87
CA THR A 289 -2.49 -6.65 -13.04
C THR A 289 -1.12 -6.39 -12.38
N PRO A 290 -0.86 -6.81 -11.13
CA PRO A 290 0.48 -6.72 -10.54
C PRO A 290 1.59 -7.32 -11.41
N ILE A 291 1.35 -8.48 -12.04
CA ILE A 291 2.31 -9.14 -12.93
C ILE A 291 2.55 -8.31 -14.18
N VAL A 292 1.48 -7.85 -14.85
CA VAL A 292 1.58 -7.00 -16.05
C VAL A 292 2.38 -5.72 -15.73
N ASN A 293 2.05 -5.05 -14.63
CA ASN A 293 2.73 -3.83 -14.19
C ASN A 293 4.21 -4.07 -13.90
N THR A 294 4.54 -5.21 -13.27
CA THR A 294 5.93 -5.60 -12.99
C THR A 294 6.70 -5.85 -14.28
N VAL A 295 6.13 -6.59 -15.22
CA VAL A 295 6.75 -6.87 -16.53
C VAL A 295 6.99 -5.59 -17.32
N GLN A 296 6.01 -4.67 -17.34
CA GLN A 296 6.14 -3.37 -18.00
C GLN A 296 7.29 -2.56 -17.38
N ARG A 297 7.37 -2.47 -16.05
CA ARG A 297 8.44 -1.74 -15.35
C ARG A 297 9.82 -2.32 -15.60
N ILE A 298 9.95 -3.65 -15.65
CA ILE A 298 11.21 -4.32 -16.01
C ILE A 298 11.62 -3.97 -17.44
N LYS A 299 10.67 -4.00 -18.39
CA LYS A 299 10.93 -3.62 -19.79
C LYS A 299 11.38 -2.16 -19.92
N THR A 300 10.73 -1.24 -19.21
CA THR A 300 11.11 0.18 -19.21
C THR A 300 12.51 0.39 -18.63
N ALA A 301 12.83 -0.25 -17.50
CA ALA A 301 14.15 -0.18 -16.88
C ALA A 301 15.26 -0.77 -17.77
N ALA A 302 14.99 -1.87 -18.46
CA ALA A 302 15.93 -2.47 -19.40
C ALA A 302 16.24 -1.54 -20.58
N ARG A 303 15.23 -0.81 -21.10
CA ARG A 303 15.39 0.16 -22.21
C ARG A 303 16.15 1.42 -21.82
N THR A 304 16.14 1.82 -20.55
CA THR A 304 16.85 3.02 -20.06
C THR A 304 18.29 2.74 -19.65
N THR A 305 18.69 1.46 -19.57
CA THR A 305 20.04 1.03 -19.15
C THR A 305 20.91 0.59 -20.35
N LEU A 306 20.31 0.38 -21.52
CA LEU A 306 20.97 0.09 -22.81
C LEU A 306 21.07 1.38 -23.64
#